data_AF-A0A353M2U0-F1
#
_entry.id   AF-A0A353M2U0-F1
#
_cell.length_a   1.000
_cell.length_b   1.000
_cell.length_c   1.000
_cell.angle_alpha   90.00
_cell.angle_beta   90.00
_cell.angle_gamma   90.00
#
_symmetry.space_group_name_H-M   'P 1'
#
loop_
_entity.id
_entity.type
_entity.pdbx_description
1 polymer ?
#
loop_
_entity_poly.entity_id
_entity_poly.type
_entity_poly.pdbx_seq_one_letter_code
_entity_poly.pdbx_strand_id
1 'polypeptide(L)'
;LMLLVHASKGLTYATTLVALVLIVDRLVPEEYHATGFTLHTAFTVTLPQLLGGLVGGPIYDAWAGRGIFLVGAFIALLGTVAFALRFYPRKAPRTGTVTTLILAVTLVVFAFPGVSSGEEVVILHTNDLHGESLARIGTLVSDLRAVHPDLLLVDAGDLFSGTPISNLFKGEAEQIAVLTLGYDALAIGNHDFDFGLDTLQSALDAGIPYLAANVLNEDGHTLAPPFLIQQVGGVRLLIVGLTLPSTPQMSFPRNVQGLTFADPETILKEILQEQAGAYDLCLVLSHLGYGDDLLLAQRVPGISVIIGGHSHTVLSKP
;
A
#
# COMPACT_ATOMS: atom_id res chain seq x y z
N LEU A 1 -1.96 4.22 -13.40
CA LEU A 1 -2.13 2.86 -13.97
C LEU A 1 -1.57 1.88 -12.94
N MET A 2 -2.43 1.14 -12.24
CA MET A 2 -2.08 0.40 -11.02
C MET A 2 -1.60 -1.02 -11.36
N LEU A 3 -0.41 -1.42 -10.90
CA LEU A 3 0.14 -2.76 -11.09
C LEU A 3 0.46 -3.36 -9.73
N LEU A 4 -0.40 -4.29 -9.28
CA LEU A 4 -0.23 -5.10 -8.09
C LEU A 4 0.68 -6.28 -8.42
N VAL A 5 1.82 -6.44 -7.74
CA VAL A 5 2.62 -7.67 -7.80
C VAL A 5 2.02 -8.67 -6.81
N HIS A 6 1.39 -9.73 -7.31
CA HIS A 6 0.90 -10.83 -6.48
C HIS A 6 1.42 -12.17 -7.02
N ALA A 7 2.53 -12.63 -6.46
CA ALA A 7 3.00 -14.00 -6.65
C ALA A 7 3.37 -14.57 -5.28
N SER A 8 2.73 -15.70 -4.91
CA SER A 8 3.16 -16.71 -3.91
C SER A 8 2.11 -17.17 -2.88
N LYS A 9 0.82 -17.33 -3.24
CA LYS A 9 -0.13 -18.10 -2.40
C LYS A 9 -0.99 -19.14 -3.14
N GLY A 10 -1.12 -19.08 -4.46
CA GLY A 10 -1.99 -20.01 -5.22
C GLY A 10 -1.55 -21.48 -5.19
N LEU A 11 -0.24 -21.75 -5.10
CA LEU A 11 0.31 -23.12 -5.19
C LEU A 11 0.05 -23.96 -3.93
N THR A 12 -0.05 -23.32 -2.76
CA THR A 12 -0.31 -23.97 -1.47
C THR A 12 -1.77 -24.39 -1.30
N TYR A 13 -2.72 -23.63 -1.86
CA TYR A 13 -4.15 -23.97 -1.81
C TYR A 13 -4.50 -25.16 -2.69
N ALA A 14 -3.96 -25.23 -3.91
CA ALA A 14 -4.19 -26.37 -4.81
C ALA A 14 -3.65 -27.68 -4.23
N THR A 15 -2.46 -27.65 -3.62
CA THR A 15 -1.85 -28.82 -2.98
C THR A 15 -2.61 -29.28 -1.73
N THR A 16 -3.16 -28.34 -0.95
CA THR A 16 -3.96 -28.67 0.24
C THR A 16 -5.32 -29.26 -0.13
N LEU A 17 -5.97 -28.75 -1.19
CA LEU A 17 -7.23 -29.29 -1.70
C LEU A 17 -7.05 -30.74 -2.22
N VAL A 18 -5.96 -30.99 -2.96
CA VAL A 18 -5.60 -32.34 -3.41
C VAL A 18 -5.34 -33.28 -2.24
N ALA A 19 -4.61 -32.83 -1.21
CA ALA A 19 -4.38 -33.63 0.00
C ALA A 19 -5.68 -33.99 0.73
N LEU A 20 -6.62 -33.04 0.84
CA LEU A 20 -7.92 -33.27 1.48
C LEU A 20 -8.76 -34.31 0.70
N VAL A 21 -8.77 -34.22 -0.63
CA VAL A 21 -9.46 -35.19 -1.50
C VAL A 21 -8.86 -36.59 -1.35
N LEU A 22 -7.54 -36.70 -1.28
CA LEU A 22 -6.85 -37.99 -1.09
C LEU A 22 -7.11 -38.59 0.30
N ILE A 23 -7.24 -37.77 1.34
CA ILE A 23 -7.60 -38.22 2.69
C ILE A 23 -9.06 -38.72 2.72
N VAL A 24 -9.98 -37.98 2.09
CA VAL A 24 -11.40 -38.38 2.01
C VAL A 24 -11.56 -39.67 1.20
N ASP A 25 -10.82 -39.84 0.09
CA ASP A 25 -10.84 -41.06 -0.71
C ASP A 25 -10.38 -42.29 0.09
N ARG A 26 -9.38 -42.15 0.97
CA ARG A 26 -8.93 -43.23 1.87
C ARG A 26 -9.91 -43.58 3.00
N LEU A 27 -10.89 -42.71 3.28
CA LEU A 27 -11.92 -42.97 4.29
C LEU A 27 -13.16 -43.66 3.69
N VAL A 28 -13.19 -43.86 2.37
CA VAL A 28 -14.25 -44.59 1.67
C VAL A 28 -13.96 -46.10 1.76
N PRO A 29 -14.93 -46.94 2.17
CA PRO A 29 -14.74 -48.39 2.24
C PRO A 29 -14.43 -49.00 0.85
N GLU A 30 -13.52 -49.99 0.79
CA GLU A 30 -13.04 -50.60 -0.48
C GLU A 30 -14.15 -51.13 -1.40
N GLU A 31 -15.26 -51.58 -0.82
CA GLU A 31 -16.45 -52.06 -1.52
C GLU A 31 -17.07 -51.02 -2.49
N TYR A 32 -16.81 -49.72 -2.30
CA TYR A 32 -17.28 -48.64 -3.17
C TYR A 32 -16.27 -48.23 -4.25
N HIS A 33 -15.00 -48.64 -4.15
CA HIS A 33 -14.03 -48.41 -5.24
C HIS A 33 -14.32 -49.29 -6.46
N ALA A 34 -15.05 -50.40 -6.26
CA ALA A 34 -15.43 -51.34 -7.31
C ALA A 34 -16.51 -50.81 -8.29
N THR A 35 -17.21 -49.71 -7.97
CA THR A 35 -18.25 -49.13 -8.85
C THR A 35 -17.69 -48.25 -9.97
N GLY A 36 -16.37 -48.12 -10.10
CA GLY A 36 -15.71 -47.35 -11.16
C GLY A 36 -15.85 -45.83 -11.05
N PHE A 37 -16.61 -45.34 -10.07
CA PHE A 37 -16.72 -43.93 -9.70
C PHE A 37 -15.96 -43.70 -8.39
N THR A 38 -14.71 -43.28 -8.48
CA THR A 38 -13.96 -42.84 -7.29
C THR A 38 -14.32 -41.39 -6.99
N LEU A 39 -14.22 -40.96 -5.73
CA LEU A 39 -14.40 -39.55 -5.35
C LEU A 39 -13.46 -38.63 -6.13
N HIS A 40 -12.30 -39.18 -6.52
CA HIS A 40 -11.36 -38.58 -7.47
C HIS A 40 -12.00 -38.27 -8.83
N THR A 41 -12.80 -39.16 -9.43
CA THR A 41 -13.49 -38.93 -10.72
C THR A 41 -14.58 -37.87 -10.61
N ALA A 42 -15.32 -37.87 -9.49
CA ALA A 42 -16.32 -36.83 -9.23
C ALA A 42 -15.64 -35.45 -9.13
N PHE A 43 -14.54 -35.31 -8.38
CA PHE A 43 -13.81 -34.05 -8.24
C PHE A 43 -13.14 -33.57 -9.53
N THR A 44 -12.46 -34.46 -10.27
CA THR A 44 -11.77 -34.07 -11.51
C THR A 44 -12.71 -33.67 -12.65
N VAL A 45 -13.95 -34.17 -12.65
CA VAL A 45 -14.95 -33.83 -13.68
C VAL A 45 -15.83 -32.64 -13.25
N THR A 46 -16.29 -32.59 -11.99
CA THR A 46 -17.19 -31.51 -11.54
C THR A 46 -16.46 -30.22 -11.16
N LEU A 47 -15.22 -30.28 -10.65
CA LEU A 47 -14.51 -29.07 -10.24
C LEU A 47 -14.18 -28.13 -11.42
N PRO A 48 -13.72 -28.62 -12.59
CA PRO A 48 -13.57 -27.77 -13.78
C PRO A 48 -14.91 -27.29 -14.36
N GLN A 49 -16.01 -28.03 -14.16
CA GLN A 49 -17.35 -27.62 -14.63
C GLN A 49 -18.00 -26.58 -13.71
N LEU A 50 -17.74 -26.64 -12.40
CA LEU A 50 -18.15 -25.63 -11.41
C LEU A 50 -17.25 -24.39 -11.44
N LEU A 51 -15.95 -24.55 -11.72
CA LEU A 51 -14.99 -23.45 -11.86
C LEU A 51 -14.90 -22.87 -13.28
N GLY A 52 -15.50 -23.52 -14.28
CA GLY A 52 -15.21 -23.27 -15.70
C GLY A 52 -16.42 -23.39 -16.62
N GLY A 53 -17.59 -22.97 -16.14
CA GLY A 53 -18.75 -22.63 -16.98
C GLY A 53 -18.73 -21.18 -17.44
N LEU A 54 -17.62 -20.69 -18.01
CA LEU A 54 -17.55 -19.52 -18.91
C LEU A 54 -16.13 -19.36 -19.45
N VAL A 55 -15.98 -19.58 -20.75
CA VAL A 55 -14.85 -19.09 -21.54
C VAL A 55 -14.85 -17.55 -21.44
N GLY A 56 -13.85 -16.95 -20.78
CA GLY A 56 -13.68 -15.49 -20.83
C GLY A 56 -12.86 -14.87 -19.70
N GLY A 57 -11.54 -14.81 -19.87
CA GLY A 57 -10.65 -13.79 -19.28
C GLY A 57 -10.47 -13.75 -17.76
N PRO A 58 -9.44 -13.03 -17.27
CA PRO A 58 -9.25 -12.79 -15.84
C PRO A 58 -10.40 -11.94 -15.29
N ILE A 59 -11.15 -12.49 -14.34
CA ILE A 59 -12.13 -11.73 -13.54
C ILE A 59 -11.34 -10.95 -12.49
N TYR A 60 -11.17 -9.65 -12.71
CA TYR A 60 -10.68 -8.73 -11.70
C TYR A 60 -11.85 -8.29 -10.83
N ASP A 61 -11.77 -8.57 -9.52
CA ASP A 61 -12.66 -7.96 -8.55
C ASP A 61 -12.22 -6.51 -8.34
N ALA A 62 -13.11 -5.56 -8.61
CA ALA A 62 -12.85 -4.13 -8.40
C ALA A 62 -12.80 -3.76 -6.91
N TRP A 63 -13.06 -4.70 -5.99
CA TRP A 63 -13.04 -4.44 -4.56
C TRP A 63 -12.32 -5.58 -3.81
N ALA A 64 -11.05 -5.35 -3.48
CA ALA A 64 -10.29 -6.03 -2.43
C ALA A 64 -9.85 -7.50 -2.61
N GLY A 65 -9.87 -8.11 -3.82
CA GLY A 65 -8.97 -9.20 -4.25
C GLY A 65 -8.89 -10.51 -3.42
N ARG A 66 -9.64 -10.68 -2.33
CA ARG A 66 -9.51 -11.81 -1.38
C ARG A 66 -10.84 -12.49 -1.05
N GLY A 67 -11.99 -11.91 -1.45
CA GLY A 67 -13.32 -12.35 -1.00
C GLY A 67 -13.97 -13.50 -1.78
N ILE A 68 -13.69 -13.66 -3.07
CA ILE A 68 -14.46 -14.60 -3.93
C ILE A 68 -13.91 -16.04 -3.86
N PHE A 69 -12.60 -16.22 -3.74
CA PHE A 69 -11.98 -17.55 -3.72
C PHE A 69 -12.33 -18.37 -2.46
N LEU A 70 -12.43 -17.72 -1.30
CA LEU A 70 -12.78 -18.37 -0.04
C LEU A 70 -14.26 -18.79 0.00
N VAL A 71 -15.15 -17.94 -0.50
CA VAL A 71 -16.58 -18.26 -0.61
C VAL A 71 -16.79 -19.42 -1.60
N GLY A 72 -16.08 -19.43 -2.73
CA GLY A 72 -16.10 -20.54 -3.69
C GLY A 72 -15.61 -21.86 -3.10
N ALA A 73 -14.50 -21.85 -2.35
CA ALA A 73 -13.97 -23.04 -1.68
C ALA A 73 -14.89 -23.56 -0.57
N PHE A 74 -15.53 -22.66 0.19
CA PHE A 74 -16.48 -23.02 1.24
C PHE A 74 -17.78 -23.60 0.67
N ILE A 75 -18.30 -23.01 -0.41
CA ILE A 75 -19.47 -23.54 -1.14
C ILE A 75 -19.15 -24.90 -1.77
N ALA A 76 -17.95 -25.07 -2.34
CA ALA A 76 -17.50 -26.36 -2.87
C ALA A 76 -17.42 -27.42 -1.78
N LEU A 77 -16.84 -27.08 -0.62
CA LEU A 77 -16.76 -27.99 0.55
C LEU A 77 -18.15 -28.38 1.06
N LEU A 78 -19.06 -27.40 1.21
CA LEU A 78 -20.45 -27.67 1.59
C LEU A 78 -21.17 -28.55 0.56
N GLY A 79 -20.94 -28.31 -0.73
CA GLY A 79 -21.46 -29.12 -1.82
C GLY A 79 -20.95 -30.56 -1.75
N THR A 80 -19.65 -30.76 -1.50
CA THR A 80 -19.05 -32.09 -1.34
C THR A 80 -19.62 -32.82 -0.12
N VAL A 81 -19.76 -32.14 1.02
CA VAL A 81 -20.32 -32.74 2.24
C VAL A 81 -21.80 -33.09 2.04
N ALA A 82 -22.60 -32.20 1.45
CA ALA A 82 -24.00 -32.47 1.15
C ALA A 82 -24.18 -33.62 0.14
N PHE A 83 -23.31 -33.71 -0.86
CA PHE A 83 -23.29 -34.80 -1.83
C PHE A 83 -22.91 -36.13 -1.16
N ALA A 84 -21.87 -36.15 -0.33
CA ALA A 84 -21.47 -37.35 0.42
C ALA A 84 -22.59 -37.85 1.35
N LEU A 85 -23.30 -36.93 2.02
CA LEU A 85 -24.45 -37.26 2.87
C LEU A 85 -25.65 -37.81 2.09
N ARG A 86 -25.82 -37.43 0.81
CA ARG A 86 -26.91 -37.89 -0.06
C ARG A 86 -26.75 -39.35 -0.48
N PHE A 87 -25.52 -39.82 -0.66
CA PHE A 87 -25.22 -41.20 -1.07
C PHE A 87 -24.83 -42.12 0.11
N TYR A 88 -24.76 -41.58 1.33
CA TYR A 88 -24.49 -42.38 2.52
C TYR A 88 -25.68 -43.31 2.84
N PRO A 89 -25.48 -44.63 3.01
CA PRO A 89 -26.57 -45.58 3.17
C PRO A 89 -27.34 -45.34 4.47
N ARG A 90 -28.68 -45.30 4.38
CA ARG A 90 -29.60 -45.04 5.51
C ARG A 90 -29.51 -46.06 6.67
N LYS A 91 -28.78 -47.17 6.51
CA LYS A 91 -28.68 -48.29 7.48
C LYS A 91 -27.36 -48.34 8.28
N ALA A 92 -26.38 -47.49 8.00
CA ALA A 92 -25.17 -47.40 8.83
C ALA A 92 -25.46 -46.69 10.17
N PRO A 93 -24.77 -47.04 11.28
CA PRO A 93 -24.99 -46.40 12.59
C PRO A 93 -24.73 -44.89 12.49
N ARG A 94 -25.82 -44.12 12.44
CA ARG A 94 -25.84 -42.70 12.08
C ARG A 94 -25.08 -41.78 13.04
N THR A 95 -24.74 -42.24 14.25
CA THR A 95 -24.31 -41.39 15.35
C THR A 95 -22.79 -41.25 15.48
N GLY A 96 -21.99 -42.19 14.99
CA GLY A 96 -20.53 -42.12 15.10
C GLY A 96 -19.91 -41.31 13.97
N THR A 97 -20.12 -41.77 12.74
CA THR A 97 -19.38 -41.29 11.56
C THR A 97 -19.78 -39.89 11.11
N VAL A 98 -21.07 -39.53 11.20
CA VAL A 98 -21.55 -38.17 10.87
C VAL A 98 -20.99 -37.15 11.85
N THR A 99 -20.93 -37.51 13.14
CA THR A 99 -20.35 -36.67 14.18
C THR A 99 -18.85 -36.50 13.97
N THR A 100 -18.12 -37.56 13.59
CA THR A 100 -16.70 -37.47 13.24
C THR A 100 -16.44 -36.61 12.00
N LEU A 101 -17.30 -36.69 10.97
CA LEU A 101 -17.15 -35.90 9.75
C LEU A 101 -17.44 -34.41 10.02
N ILE A 102 -18.49 -34.12 10.78
CA ILE A 102 -18.79 -32.75 11.23
C ILE A 102 -17.63 -32.23 12.08
N LEU A 103 -17.16 -32.99 13.07
CA LEU A 103 -16.05 -32.59 13.92
C LEU A 103 -14.76 -32.35 13.13
N ALA A 104 -14.46 -33.17 12.12
CA ALA A 104 -13.30 -33.00 11.24
C ALA A 104 -13.41 -31.75 10.37
N VAL A 105 -14.59 -31.48 9.78
CA VAL A 105 -14.84 -30.24 9.01
C VAL A 105 -14.77 -29.02 9.92
N THR A 106 -15.36 -29.09 11.11
CA THR A 106 -15.30 -28.03 12.12
C THR A 106 -13.86 -27.79 12.56
N LEU A 107 -13.06 -28.83 12.85
CA LEU A 107 -11.64 -28.72 13.17
C LEU A 107 -10.83 -28.11 12.03
N VAL A 108 -11.10 -28.46 10.77
CA VAL A 108 -10.42 -27.84 9.61
C VAL A 108 -10.78 -26.35 9.50
N VAL A 109 -12.05 -25.98 9.69
CA VAL A 109 -12.50 -24.57 9.68
C VAL A 109 -11.89 -23.77 10.83
N PHE A 110 -11.74 -24.38 12.03
CA PHE A 110 -11.09 -23.73 13.18
C PHE A 110 -9.56 -23.82 13.19
N ALA A 111 -8.95 -24.73 12.41
CA ALA A 111 -7.50 -24.88 12.27
C ALA A 111 -6.89 -23.95 11.21
N PHE A 112 -7.71 -23.19 10.49
CA PHE A 112 -7.27 -21.96 9.82
C PHE A 112 -7.36 -20.83 10.84
N PRO A 113 -6.29 -20.52 11.60
CA PRO A 113 -6.24 -19.23 12.28
C PRO A 113 -6.50 -18.18 11.21
N GLY A 114 -7.44 -17.28 11.49
CA GLY A 114 -7.95 -16.31 10.51
C GLY A 114 -6.80 -15.77 9.68
N VAL A 115 -6.97 -15.75 8.35
CA VAL A 115 -6.04 -15.12 7.42
C VAL A 115 -5.66 -13.78 8.04
N SER A 116 -4.46 -13.69 8.59
CA SER A 116 -3.98 -12.40 9.05
C SER A 116 -3.97 -11.55 7.78
N SER A 117 -4.71 -10.45 7.82
CA SER A 117 -4.43 -9.36 6.91
C SER A 117 -2.93 -9.10 7.06
N GLY A 118 -2.14 -9.35 6.03
CA GLY A 118 -0.76 -8.85 6.02
C GLY A 118 -0.81 -7.35 6.28
N GLU A 119 0.19 -6.84 6.97
CA GLU A 119 0.38 -5.39 7.11
C GLU A 119 0.52 -4.78 5.70
N GLU A 120 -0.29 -3.78 5.39
CA GLU A 120 -0.35 -3.14 4.09
C GLU A 120 -0.27 -1.63 4.28
N VAL A 121 0.67 -1.00 3.58
CA VAL A 121 0.82 0.46 3.55
C VAL A 121 0.34 0.93 2.19
N VAL A 122 -0.69 1.77 2.18
CA VAL A 122 -1.23 2.39 0.95
C VAL A 122 -0.81 3.85 0.95
N ILE A 123 -0.05 4.24 -0.07
CA ILE A 123 0.43 5.62 -0.23
C ILE A 123 -0.18 6.19 -1.51
N LEU A 124 -0.90 7.30 -1.36
CA LEU A 124 -1.31 8.18 -2.44
C LEU A 124 -0.37 9.38 -2.45
N HIS A 125 0.12 9.78 -3.62
CA HIS A 125 1.06 10.88 -3.71
C HIS A 125 0.79 11.82 -4.86
N THR A 126 1.25 13.05 -4.68
CA THR A 126 1.34 14.10 -5.71
C THR A 126 2.75 14.70 -5.68
N ASN A 127 3.09 15.50 -6.69
CA ASN A 127 4.27 16.35 -6.75
C ASN A 127 4.01 17.44 -7.79
N ASP A 128 4.79 18.53 -7.73
CA ASP A 128 4.88 19.50 -8.81
C ASP A 128 3.51 19.99 -9.29
N LEU A 129 2.62 20.27 -8.34
CA LEU A 129 1.28 20.73 -8.65
C LEU A 129 1.29 22.18 -9.13
N HIS A 130 2.29 22.99 -8.76
CA HIS A 130 2.47 24.36 -9.24
C HIS A 130 1.15 25.16 -9.22
N GLY A 131 0.46 25.12 -8.07
CA GLY A 131 -0.77 25.87 -7.84
C GLY A 131 -2.00 25.36 -8.60
N GLU A 132 -1.94 24.15 -9.17
CA GLU A 132 -3.08 23.46 -9.76
C GLU A 132 -4.12 23.07 -8.70
N SER A 133 -5.38 23.01 -9.10
CA SER A 133 -6.48 22.79 -8.15
C SER A 133 -6.49 21.37 -7.59
N LEU A 134 -6.28 21.27 -6.28
CA LEU A 134 -6.44 20.05 -5.48
C LEU A 134 -7.88 19.56 -5.34
N ALA A 135 -8.89 20.38 -5.70
CA ALA A 135 -10.29 19.96 -5.66
C ALA A 135 -10.57 18.73 -6.54
N ARG A 136 -9.76 18.54 -7.60
CA ARG A 136 -9.90 17.42 -8.55
C ARG A 136 -9.58 16.06 -7.93
N ILE A 137 -8.77 16.01 -6.87
CA ILE A 137 -8.40 14.78 -6.19
C ILE A 137 -9.24 14.52 -4.94
N GLY A 138 -10.06 15.48 -4.47
CA GLY A 138 -10.77 15.37 -3.21
C GLY A 138 -11.73 14.16 -3.13
N THR A 139 -12.53 13.94 -4.18
CA THR A 139 -13.40 12.76 -4.24
C THR A 139 -12.58 11.47 -4.26
N LEU A 140 -11.49 11.42 -5.01
CA LEU A 140 -10.60 10.26 -5.08
C LEU A 140 -9.98 9.95 -3.72
N VAL A 141 -9.45 10.95 -3.02
CA VAL A 141 -8.88 10.81 -1.67
C VAL A 141 -9.95 10.28 -0.71
N SER A 142 -11.15 10.84 -0.73
CA SER A 142 -12.27 10.41 0.10
C SER A 142 -12.67 8.96 -0.17
N ASP A 143 -12.82 8.59 -1.43
CA ASP A 143 -13.21 7.23 -1.84
C ASP A 143 -12.13 6.20 -1.44
N LEU A 144 -10.85 6.54 -1.64
CA LEU A 144 -9.75 5.64 -1.25
C LEU A 144 -9.65 5.49 0.26
N ARG A 145 -9.86 6.56 1.04
CA ARG A 145 -9.87 6.46 2.51
C ARG A 145 -11.03 5.65 3.06
N ALA A 146 -12.17 5.61 2.36
CA ALA A 146 -13.27 4.73 2.75
C ALA A 146 -12.91 3.23 2.63
N VAL A 147 -11.97 2.89 1.74
CA VAL A 147 -11.45 1.52 1.56
C VAL A 147 -10.21 1.25 2.39
N HIS A 148 -9.34 2.25 2.53
CA HIS A 148 -8.06 2.20 3.22
C HIS A 148 -8.02 3.32 4.28
N PRO A 149 -8.55 3.08 5.49
CA PRO A 149 -8.63 4.11 6.54
C PRO A 149 -7.26 4.68 6.94
N ASP A 150 -6.22 3.85 6.86
CA ASP A 150 -4.83 4.23 7.16
C ASP A 150 -4.07 4.70 5.90
N LEU A 151 -4.76 5.14 4.84
CA LEU A 151 -4.09 5.66 3.64
C LEU A 151 -3.26 6.89 3.97
N LEU A 152 -2.00 6.85 3.55
CA LEU A 152 -1.06 7.96 3.64
C LEU A 152 -1.19 8.83 2.37
N LEU A 153 -1.44 10.14 2.54
CA LEU A 153 -1.47 11.13 1.47
C LEU A 153 -0.26 12.05 1.59
N VAL A 154 0.64 12.03 0.61
CA VAL A 154 1.90 12.80 0.66
C VAL A 154 2.15 13.61 -0.61
N ASP A 155 2.98 14.66 -0.50
CA ASP A 155 3.44 15.45 -1.65
C ASP A 155 4.97 15.57 -1.68
N ALA A 156 5.57 15.51 -2.87
CA ALA A 156 7.02 15.64 -3.02
C ALA A 156 7.51 17.08 -3.28
N GLY A 157 6.72 18.11 -3.01
CA GLY A 157 7.11 19.52 -3.09
C GLY A 157 6.70 20.22 -4.38
N ASP A 158 6.94 21.53 -4.44
CA ASP A 158 6.48 22.44 -5.51
C ASP A 158 4.95 22.42 -5.66
N LEU A 159 4.27 22.49 -4.52
CA LEU A 159 2.82 22.49 -4.48
C LEU A 159 2.25 23.89 -4.79
N PHE A 160 3.01 24.94 -4.44
CA PHE A 160 2.64 26.35 -4.63
C PHE A 160 3.32 26.99 -5.84
N SER A 161 2.91 28.23 -6.17
CA SER A 161 3.43 29.03 -7.29
C SER A 161 3.01 28.50 -8.65
N GLY A 162 3.02 29.34 -9.71
CA GLY A 162 2.72 28.91 -11.08
C GLY A 162 1.40 29.43 -11.65
N THR A 163 0.27 29.20 -10.99
CA THR A 163 -1.04 29.73 -11.46
C THR A 163 -1.30 31.17 -11.02
N PRO A 164 -2.12 31.97 -11.76
CA PRO A 164 -2.48 33.32 -11.33
C PRO A 164 -3.17 33.39 -9.96
N ILE A 165 -3.97 32.38 -9.62
CA ILE A 165 -4.64 32.31 -8.30
C ILE A 165 -3.60 32.04 -7.21
N SER A 166 -2.72 31.05 -7.41
CA SER A 166 -1.62 30.76 -6.49
C SER A 166 -0.78 32.01 -6.22
N ASN A 167 -0.39 32.72 -7.28
CA ASN A 167 0.44 33.91 -7.18
C ASN A 167 -0.28 35.09 -6.49
N LEU A 168 -1.58 35.27 -6.75
CA LEU A 168 -2.37 36.34 -6.15
C LEU A 168 -2.55 36.15 -4.64
N PHE A 169 -2.77 34.90 -4.21
CA PHE A 169 -3.02 34.54 -2.80
C PHE A 169 -1.79 33.94 -2.12
N LYS A 170 -0.62 33.95 -2.78
CA LYS A 170 0.64 33.40 -2.26
C LYS A 170 0.51 31.97 -1.71
N GLY A 171 -0.23 31.11 -2.39
CA GLY A 171 -0.42 29.71 -2.00
C GLY A 171 -1.46 29.45 -0.91
N GLU A 172 -2.19 30.46 -0.40
CA GLU A 172 -3.16 30.28 0.69
C GLU A 172 -4.29 29.30 0.33
N ALA A 173 -4.77 29.32 -0.91
CA ALA A 173 -5.84 28.41 -1.36
C ALA A 173 -5.38 26.95 -1.34
N GLU A 174 -4.13 26.71 -1.70
CA GLU A 174 -3.49 25.42 -1.69
C GLU A 174 -3.21 24.93 -0.27
N GLN A 175 -2.76 25.82 0.62
CA GLN A 175 -2.61 25.51 2.05
C GLN A 175 -3.95 25.05 2.66
N ILE A 176 -5.05 25.76 2.39
CA ILE A 176 -6.39 25.36 2.82
C ILE A 176 -6.74 23.97 2.27
N ALA A 177 -6.44 23.70 1.00
CA ALA A 177 -6.73 22.41 0.39
C ALA A 177 -5.88 21.28 0.98
N VAL A 178 -4.59 21.50 1.24
CA VAL A 178 -3.69 20.54 1.89
C VAL A 178 -4.22 20.15 3.28
N LEU A 179 -4.62 21.13 4.09
CA LEU A 179 -5.20 20.89 5.41
C LEU A 179 -6.57 20.20 5.32
N THR A 180 -7.42 20.62 4.37
CA THR A 180 -8.76 20.05 4.18
C THR A 180 -8.71 18.61 3.70
N LEU A 181 -7.78 18.30 2.79
CA LEU A 181 -7.54 16.94 2.31
C LEU A 181 -6.75 16.11 3.33
N GLY A 182 -6.21 16.71 4.39
CA GLY A 182 -5.46 16.01 5.41
C GLY A 182 -4.25 15.29 4.84
N TYR A 183 -3.36 15.99 4.14
CA TYR A 183 -2.05 15.45 3.81
C TYR A 183 -1.28 15.09 5.09
N ASP A 184 -0.53 13.99 5.05
CA ASP A 184 0.24 13.49 6.18
C ASP A 184 1.66 14.08 6.21
N ALA A 185 2.26 14.29 5.04
CA ALA A 185 3.61 14.86 4.93
C ALA A 185 3.86 15.47 3.54
N LEU A 186 4.62 16.56 3.50
CA LEU A 186 5.07 17.21 2.27
C LEU A 186 6.58 17.44 2.32
N ALA A 187 7.30 17.21 1.22
CA ALA A 187 8.64 17.79 1.07
C ALA A 187 8.55 19.27 0.71
N ILE A 188 9.60 20.04 1.01
CA ILE A 188 9.76 21.41 0.51
C ILE A 188 10.48 21.35 -0.84
N GLY A 189 9.86 21.88 -1.88
CA GLY A 189 10.44 22.07 -3.21
C GLY A 189 11.12 23.43 -3.36
N ASN A 190 11.76 23.66 -4.51
CA ASN A 190 12.49 24.91 -4.75
C ASN A 190 11.55 26.10 -4.98
N HIS A 191 10.34 25.87 -5.50
CA HIS A 191 9.34 26.91 -5.73
C HIS A 191 8.51 27.24 -4.49
N ASP A 192 8.55 26.42 -3.43
CA ASP A 192 7.91 26.74 -2.14
C ASP A 192 8.55 27.97 -1.46
N PHE A 193 9.76 28.37 -1.90
CA PHE A 193 10.43 29.60 -1.47
C PHE A 193 10.03 30.84 -2.30
N ASP A 194 9.27 30.73 -3.38
CA ASP A 194 9.02 31.85 -4.32
C ASP A 194 8.31 33.05 -3.67
N PHE A 195 7.43 32.78 -2.70
CA PHE A 195 6.72 33.81 -1.94
C PHE A 195 7.48 34.31 -0.71
N GLY A 196 8.72 33.86 -0.51
CA GLY A 196 9.62 34.27 0.57
C GLY A 196 9.45 33.47 1.86
N LEU A 197 10.48 33.53 2.73
CA LEU A 197 10.53 32.78 3.99
C LEU A 197 9.37 33.09 4.93
N ASP A 198 8.90 34.34 4.98
CA ASP A 198 7.76 34.71 5.83
C ASP A 198 6.49 33.93 5.45
N THR A 199 6.27 33.70 4.16
CA THR A 199 5.11 32.93 3.67
C THR A 199 5.26 31.46 4.01
N LEU A 200 6.46 30.90 3.83
CA LEU A 200 6.76 29.51 4.18
C LEU A 200 6.65 29.28 5.70
N GLN A 201 7.16 30.20 6.51
CA GLN A 201 7.02 30.16 7.97
C GLN A 201 5.55 30.26 8.39
N SER A 202 4.76 31.12 7.73
CA SER A 202 3.32 31.20 7.99
C SER A 202 2.60 29.88 7.65
N ALA A 203 3.03 29.17 6.61
CA ALA A 203 2.50 27.85 6.26
C ALA A 203 2.86 26.79 7.32
N LEU A 204 4.09 26.81 7.84
CA LEU A 204 4.51 25.95 8.95
C LEU A 204 3.68 26.24 10.21
N ASP A 205 3.49 27.51 10.55
CA ASP A 205 2.70 27.95 11.70
C ASP A 205 1.20 27.59 11.56
N ALA A 206 0.69 27.54 10.32
CA ALA A 206 -0.65 27.08 9.99
C ALA A 206 -0.81 25.54 10.07
N GLY A 207 0.26 24.81 10.35
CA GLY A 207 0.25 23.36 10.51
C GLY A 207 0.35 22.57 9.21
N ILE A 208 0.84 23.19 8.13
CA ILE A 208 1.19 22.43 6.92
C ILE A 208 2.30 21.44 7.27
N PRO A 209 2.14 20.13 6.99
CA PRO A 209 3.06 19.09 7.49
C PRO A 209 4.30 18.97 6.61
N TYR A 210 5.05 20.06 6.48
CA TYR A 210 6.32 20.07 5.77
C TYR A 210 7.40 19.30 6.53
N LEU A 211 8.22 18.60 5.76
CA LEU A 211 9.44 17.94 6.20
C LEU A 211 10.64 18.51 5.45
N ALA A 212 11.72 18.78 6.18
CA ALA A 212 12.94 19.36 5.62
C ALA A 212 14.19 18.90 6.38
N ALA A 213 14.76 17.76 5.97
CA ALA A 213 15.93 17.20 6.63
C ALA A 213 17.22 17.96 6.31
N ASN A 214 17.37 18.44 5.08
CA ASN A 214 18.62 19.04 4.60
C ASN A 214 18.52 20.55 4.35
N VAL A 215 17.50 21.22 4.88
CA VAL A 215 17.38 22.70 4.83
C VAL A 215 17.55 23.24 6.24
N LEU A 216 18.63 23.99 6.46
CA LEU A 216 19.03 24.49 7.77
C LEU A 216 18.92 26.01 7.82
N ASN A 217 18.44 26.52 8.96
CA ASN A 217 18.47 27.93 9.31
C ASN A 217 19.89 28.39 9.68
N GLU A 218 20.10 29.69 9.87
CA GLU A 218 21.40 30.27 10.27
C GLU A 218 21.96 29.67 11.57
N ASP A 219 21.07 29.29 12.49
CA ASP A 219 21.43 28.65 13.77
C ASP A 219 21.79 27.16 13.64
N GLY A 220 21.73 26.59 12.43
CA GLY A 220 22.06 25.20 12.14
C GLY A 220 20.93 24.19 12.41
N HIS A 221 19.78 24.64 12.92
CA HIS A 221 18.57 23.82 13.06
C HIS A 221 17.84 23.67 11.73
N THR A 222 17.11 22.56 11.56
CA THR A 222 16.30 22.35 10.36
C THR A 222 15.15 23.35 10.28
N LEU A 223 14.81 23.77 9.06
CA LEU A 223 13.75 24.76 8.79
C LEU A 223 12.35 24.23 9.19
N ALA A 224 12.13 22.94 8.99
CA ALA A 224 10.94 22.20 9.39
C ALA A 224 11.38 20.90 10.09
N PRO A 225 10.47 20.09 10.67
CA PRO A 225 10.85 18.76 11.15
C PRO A 225 11.59 17.97 10.06
N PRO A 226 12.74 17.34 10.34
CA PRO A 226 13.52 16.64 9.31
C PRO A 226 12.79 15.40 8.79
N PHE A 227 12.09 14.73 9.69
CA PHE A 227 11.37 13.49 9.45
C PHE A 227 10.24 13.34 10.47
N LEU A 228 9.36 12.37 10.23
CA LEU A 228 8.43 11.85 11.22
C LEU A 228 8.41 10.32 11.19
N ILE A 229 7.99 9.69 12.28
CA ILE A 229 7.72 8.26 12.34
C ILE A 229 6.24 8.07 12.70
N GLN A 230 5.50 7.37 11.85
CA GLN A 230 4.06 7.15 12.01
C GLN A 230 3.70 5.68 11.81
N GLN A 231 2.66 5.22 12.51
CA GLN A 231 2.13 3.87 12.30
C GLN A 231 1.07 3.89 11.21
N VAL A 232 1.28 3.10 10.17
CA VAL A 232 0.42 3.03 8.97
C VAL A 232 0.15 1.57 8.66
N GLY A 233 -1.11 1.13 8.75
CA GLY A 233 -1.48 -0.27 8.45
C GLY A 233 -0.73 -1.31 9.30
N GLY A 234 -0.36 -0.96 10.53
CA GLY A 234 0.45 -1.78 11.44
C GLY A 234 1.96 -1.57 11.33
N VAL A 235 2.46 -0.93 10.27
CA VAL A 235 3.89 -0.71 10.00
C VAL A 235 4.37 0.63 10.57
N ARG A 236 5.54 0.67 11.21
CA ARG A 236 6.19 1.94 11.59
C ARG A 236 6.95 2.50 10.39
N LEU A 237 6.45 3.59 9.82
CA LEU A 237 7.01 4.23 8.64
C LEU A 237 7.81 5.47 9.06
N LEU A 238 9.10 5.49 8.77
CA LEU A 238 9.93 6.69 8.82
C LEU A 238 9.73 7.46 7.50
N ILE A 239 9.32 8.73 7.59
CA ILE A 239 9.12 9.61 6.44
C ILE A 239 10.11 10.76 6.53
N VAL A 240 10.98 10.92 5.53
CA VAL A 240 12.03 11.97 5.49
C VAL A 240 11.78 12.91 4.31
N GLY A 241 11.87 14.22 4.51
CA GLY A 241 11.76 15.22 3.45
C GLY A 241 13.12 15.74 2.98
N LEU A 242 13.37 15.74 1.68
CA LEU A 242 14.63 16.24 1.08
C LEU A 242 14.36 17.29 0.01
N THR A 243 15.16 18.35 0.04
CA THR A 243 15.07 19.49 -0.89
C THR A 243 16.35 19.61 -1.72
N LEU A 244 16.22 20.02 -2.97
CA LEU A 244 17.35 20.17 -3.90
C LEU A 244 18.42 21.13 -3.36
N PRO A 245 19.70 20.71 -3.25
CA PRO A 245 20.78 21.60 -2.79
C PRO A 245 21.02 22.83 -3.67
N SER A 246 20.66 22.74 -4.96
CA SER A 246 20.79 23.84 -5.90
C SER A 246 19.63 24.85 -5.88
N THR A 247 18.70 24.73 -4.93
CA THR A 247 17.59 25.68 -4.72
C THR A 247 18.05 27.15 -4.71
N PRO A 248 19.18 27.55 -4.09
CA PRO A 248 19.64 28.93 -4.13
C PRO A 248 19.99 29.48 -5.53
N GLN A 249 20.24 28.60 -6.51
CA GLN A 249 20.45 29.00 -7.91
C GLN A 249 19.16 29.02 -8.73
N MET A 250 18.07 28.48 -8.19
CA MET A 250 16.77 28.33 -8.88
C MET A 250 15.68 29.23 -8.30
N SER A 251 15.80 29.65 -7.04
CA SER A 251 14.91 30.62 -6.40
C SER A 251 15.52 32.02 -6.39
N PHE A 252 14.74 33.01 -5.93
CA PHE A 252 15.24 34.37 -5.72
C PHE A 252 16.23 34.38 -4.54
N PRO A 253 17.47 34.90 -4.67
CA PRO A 253 18.46 34.83 -3.60
C PRO A 253 18.01 35.41 -2.26
N ARG A 254 17.17 36.45 -2.28
CA ARG A 254 16.59 37.05 -1.07
C ARG A 254 15.63 36.12 -0.31
N ASN A 255 14.99 35.17 -1.01
CA ASN A 255 13.97 34.28 -0.45
C ASN A 255 14.56 33.06 0.24
N VAL A 256 15.87 32.83 0.09
CA VAL A 256 16.61 31.71 0.72
C VAL A 256 17.82 32.21 1.50
N GLN A 257 17.89 33.53 1.74
CA GLN A 257 18.99 34.13 2.48
C GLN A 257 19.01 33.58 3.91
N GLY A 258 20.20 33.22 4.39
CA GLY A 258 20.40 32.63 5.71
C GLY A 258 20.14 31.11 5.76
N LEU A 259 19.64 30.51 4.68
CA LEU A 259 19.46 29.07 4.61
C LEU A 259 20.70 28.36 4.07
N THR A 260 20.98 27.19 4.64
CA THR A 260 21.97 26.24 4.12
C THR A 260 21.27 24.99 3.64
N PHE A 261 21.54 24.60 2.39
CA PHE A 261 21.02 23.37 1.81
C PHE A 261 22.13 22.31 1.84
N ALA A 262 22.06 21.42 2.82
CA ALA A 262 23.06 20.39 3.08
C ALA A 262 22.97 19.23 2.07
N ASP A 263 24.04 18.43 2.01
CA ASP A 263 24.10 17.23 1.17
C ASP A 263 23.04 16.21 1.62
N PRO A 264 22.06 15.86 0.77
CA PRO A 264 20.94 15.01 1.17
C PRO A 264 21.37 13.58 1.44
N GLU A 265 22.41 13.07 0.76
CA GLU A 265 22.93 11.72 0.97
C GLU A 265 23.52 11.56 2.38
N THR A 266 24.32 12.53 2.81
CA THR A 266 24.94 12.56 4.14
C THR A 266 23.88 12.64 5.24
N ILE A 267 22.97 13.62 5.14
CA ILE A 267 21.89 13.81 6.13
C ILE A 267 21.00 12.57 6.24
N LEU A 268 20.62 11.96 5.11
CA LEU A 268 19.76 10.79 5.14
C LEU A 268 20.45 9.59 5.81
N LYS A 269 21.74 9.37 5.55
CA LYS A 269 22.51 8.31 6.21
C LYS A 269 22.56 8.50 7.73
N GLU A 270 22.74 9.73 8.19
CA GLU A 270 22.73 10.07 9.61
C GLU A 270 21.37 9.76 10.26
N ILE A 271 20.27 10.22 9.64
CA ILE A 271 18.91 9.94 10.14
C ILE A 271 18.63 8.44 10.21
N LEU A 272 18.98 7.68 9.16
CA LEU A 272 18.76 6.23 9.14
C LEU A 272 19.55 5.51 10.25
N GLN A 273 20.77 5.97 10.52
CA GLN A 273 21.60 5.44 11.60
C GLN A 273 21.02 5.78 12.98
N GLU A 274 20.60 7.02 13.19
CA GLU A 274 20.03 7.47 14.47
C GLU A 274 18.69 6.82 14.78
N GLN A 275 17.86 6.57 13.77
CA GLN A 275 16.53 5.98 13.91
C GLN A 275 16.54 4.45 13.72
N ALA A 276 17.71 3.82 13.71
CA ALA A 276 17.84 2.38 13.53
C ALA A 276 17.00 1.59 14.57
N GLY A 277 16.09 0.74 14.08
CA GLY A 277 15.17 -0.05 14.91
C GLY A 277 13.89 0.66 15.36
N ALA A 278 13.78 1.98 15.15
CA ALA A 278 12.59 2.76 15.48
C ALA A 278 11.47 2.62 14.41
N TYR A 279 11.84 2.24 13.19
CA TYR A 279 10.94 2.07 12.05
C TYR A 279 11.14 0.71 11.37
N ASP A 280 10.17 0.31 10.55
CA ASP A 280 10.17 -0.92 9.76
C ASP A 280 10.43 -0.61 8.27
N LEU A 281 9.92 0.51 7.76
CA LEU A 281 10.13 1.00 6.39
C LEU A 281 10.56 2.47 6.40
N CYS A 282 11.38 2.87 5.41
CA CYS A 282 11.77 4.25 5.18
C CYS A 282 11.21 4.75 3.85
N LEU A 283 10.38 5.79 3.93
CA LEU A 283 9.86 6.57 2.81
C LEU A 283 10.62 7.90 2.72
N VAL A 284 11.16 8.21 1.56
CA VAL A 284 11.78 9.50 1.27
C VAL A 284 10.85 10.30 0.36
N LEU A 285 10.40 11.46 0.82
CA LEU A 285 9.77 12.49 -0.01
C LEU A 285 10.89 13.37 -0.56
N SER A 286 11.17 13.25 -1.84
CA SER A 286 12.36 13.83 -2.47
C SER A 286 11.98 14.87 -3.51
N HIS A 287 12.45 16.10 -3.34
CA HIS A 287 12.42 17.13 -4.37
C HIS A 287 13.80 17.30 -5.03
N LEU A 288 14.56 16.21 -5.19
CA LEU A 288 15.89 16.24 -5.82
C LEU A 288 15.85 16.07 -7.35
N GLY A 289 14.77 15.48 -7.87
CA GLY A 289 14.65 15.11 -9.27
C GLY A 289 15.07 13.67 -9.55
N TYR A 290 14.43 13.07 -10.56
CA TYR A 290 14.53 11.64 -10.83
C TYR A 290 15.97 11.09 -10.98
N GLY A 291 16.88 11.86 -11.59
CA GLY A 291 18.27 11.43 -11.76
C GLY A 291 19.01 11.28 -10.43
N ASP A 292 18.83 12.25 -9.53
CA ASP A 292 19.46 12.25 -8.21
C ASP A 292 18.77 11.26 -7.27
N ASP A 293 17.46 11.05 -7.42
CA ASP A 293 16.73 10.00 -6.70
C ASP A 293 17.29 8.61 -6.99
N LEU A 294 17.62 8.31 -8.27
CA LEU A 294 18.25 7.04 -8.64
C LEU A 294 19.62 6.87 -8.02
N LEU A 295 20.41 7.94 -7.94
CA LEU A 295 21.73 7.91 -7.30
C LEU A 295 21.60 7.73 -5.79
N LEU A 296 20.65 8.42 -5.16
CA LEU A 296 20.37 8.30 -3.73
C LEU A 296 19.97 6.87 -3.38
N ALA A 297 19.04 6.27 -4.12
CA ALA A 297 18.61 4.88 -3.95
C ALA A 297 19.76 3.87 -4.07
N GLN A 298 20.73 4.12 -4.95
CA GLN A 298 21.91 3.25 -5.13
C GLN A 298 22.93 3.38 -3.99
N ARG A 299 23.06 4.58 -3.42
CA ARG A 299 24.15 4.91 -2.48
C ARG A 299 23.74 4.84 -1.01
N VAL A 300 22.45 4.90 -0.71
CA VAL A 300 21.90 4.90 0.65
C VAL A 300 21.08 3.62 0.87
N PRO A 301 21.68 2.55 1.41
CA PRO A 301 20.93 1.36 1.77
C PRO A 301 19.96 1.67 2.93
N GLY A 302 18.78 1.05 2.91
CA GLY A 302 17.76 1.22 3.95
C GLY A 302 16.56 2.07 3.52
N ILE A 303 16.63 2.76 2.38
CA ILE A 303 15.47 3.37 1.74
C ILE A 303 14.55 2.25 1.22
N SER A 304 13.26 2.31 1.56
CA SER A 304 12.25 1.37 1.05
C SER A 304 11.55 1.92 -0.18
N VAL A 305 11.19 3.20 -0.18
CA VAL A 305 10.49 3.90 -1.27
C VAL A 305 10.99 5.33 -1.36
N ILE A 306 11.14 5.85 -2.58
CA ILE A 306 11.31 7.28 -2.86
C ILE A 306 10.08 7.75 -3.63
N ILE A 307 9.46 8.82 -3.15
CA ILE A 307 8.43 9.56 -3.88
C ILE A 307 9.07 10.88 -4.31
N GLY A 308 9.42 10.93 -5.59
CA GLY A 308 10.16 12.05 -6.20
C GLY A 308 9.27 13.14 -6.78
N GLY A 309 9.83 14.35 -6.91
CA GLY A 309 9.31 15.51 -7.64
C GLY A 309 10.41 16.19 -8.47
N HIS A 310 10.27 17.49 -8.73
CA HIS A 310 11.21 18.39 -9.43
C HIS A 310 11.36 18.14 -10.93
N SER A 311 11.59 16.90 -11.36
CA SER A 311 11.95 16.62 -12.76
C SER A 311 10.76 16.44 -13.70
N HIS A 312 9.53 16.56 -13.19
CA HIS A 312 8.26 16.42 -13.93
C HIS A 312 8.20 15.12 -14.76
N THR A 313 8.85 14.08 -14.25
CA THR A 313 9.04 12.81 -14.96
C THR A 313 7.89 11.86 -14.62
N VAL A 314 7.07 11.54 -15.62
CA VAL A 314 6.00 10.55 -15.46
C VAL A 314 6.60 9.14 -15.50
N LEU A 315 6.55 8.45 -14.37
CA LEU A 315 6.90 7.03 -14.28
C LEU A 315 5.67 6.17 -14.56
N SER A 316 5.78 5.29 -15.57
CA SER A 316 4.70 4.36 -15.92
C SER A 316 4.63 3.14 -15.00
N LYS A 317 5.68 2.91 -14.21
CA LYS A 317 5.82 1.84 -13.22
C LYS A 317 6.61 2.38 -12.01
N PRO A 318 6.33 1.89 -10.79
CA PRO A 318 7.17 2.14 -9.62
C PRO A 318 8.59 1.61 -9.83
#